data_AF-A0A936ZY07-F1
#
_entry.id   AF-A0A936ZY07-F1
#
_cell.length_a   1.000
_cell.length_b   1.000
_cell.length_c   1.000
_cell.angle_alpha   90.00
_cell.angle_beta   90.00
_cell.angle_gamma   90.00
#
_symmetry.space_group_name_H-M   'P 1'
#
loop_
_entity.id
_entity.type
_entity.pdbx_description
1 polymer ?
#
loop_
_entity_poly.entity_id
_entity_poly.type
_entity_poly.pdbx_seq_one_letter_code
_entity_poly.pdbx_strand_id
1 'polypeptide(L)'
;MTNDTSKQERYYKAKKRVEKEKGFYGHLTVYIVINMAIVIIHRLVYLNIDKINPNHDFTQWLNWNLLLTPVLWGIGLLIHGLCVFKKDFHLLKRFKHSVFSKEWEENKIKELIDKDDF
;
A
#
# COMPACT_ATOMS: atom_id res chain seq x y z
N MET A 1 -40.20 5.18 7.68
CA MET A 1 -39.14 6.04 7.08
C MET A 1 -37.77 5.89 7.73
N THR A 2 -37.65 5.37 8.96
CA THR A 2 -36.37 5.21 9.69
C THR A 2 -35.44 4.13 9.12
N ASN A 3 -35.98 3.08 8.49
CA ASN A 3 -35.17 1.97 7.94
C ASN A 3 -34.35 2.35 6.70
N ASP A 4 -34.82 3.29 5.88
CA ASP A 4 -34.11 3.68 4.65
C ASP A 4 -32.90 4.58 4.96
N THR A 5 -33.08 5.55 5.88
CA THR A 5 -32.02 6.46 6.33
C THR A 5 -30.86 5.69 6.99
N SER A 6 -31.18 4.71 7.84
CA SER A 6 -30.21 3.80 8.46
C SER A 6 -29.37 3.03 7.42
N LYS A 7 -30.03 2.53 6.36
CA LYS A 7 -29.37 1.74 5.31
C LYS A 7 -28.43 2.59 4.46
N GLN A 8 -28.83 3.83 4.14
CA GLN A 8 -27.99 4.78 3.42
C GLN A 8 -26.76 5.22 4.23
N GLU A 9 -26.92 5.47 5.54
CA GLU A 9 -25.78 5.83 6.40
C GLU A 9 -24.75 4.70 6.50
N ARG A 10 -25.20 3.45 6.68
CA ARG A 10 -24.33 2.26 6.70
C ARG A 10 -23.58 2.08 5.38
N TYR A 11 -24.28 2.27 4.26
CA TYR A 11 -23.66 2.23 2.93
C TYR A 11 -22.58 3.30 2.77
N TYR A 12 -22.85 4.53 3.19
CA TYR A 12 -21.88 5.62 3.12
C TYR A 12 -20.63 5.34 3.98
N LYS A 13 -20.82 4.82 5.20
CA LYS A 13 -19.70 4.41 6.08
C LYS A 13 -18.86 3.29 5.45
N ALA A 14 -19.50 2.26 4.90
CA ALA A 14 -18.81 1.17 4.19
C ALA A 14 -18.00 1.71 3.00
N LYS A 15 -18.63 2.51 2.13
CA LYS A 15 -17.97 3.10 0.96
C LYS A 15 -16.73 3.90 1.34
N LYS A 16 -16.83 4.76 2.35
CA LYS A 16 -15.72 5.59 2.84
C LYS A 16 -14.57 4.75 3.40
N ARG A 17 -14.85 3.59 3.98
CA ARG A 17 -13.81 2.63 4.42
C ARG A 17 -13.11 2.00 3.21
N VAL A 18 -13.85 1.55 2.20
CA VAL A 18 -13.29 0.96 0.98
C VAL A 18 -12.42 1.96 0.19
N GLU A 19 -12.83 3.22 0.10
CA GLU A 19 -12.02 4.28 -0.53
C GLU A 19 -10.67 4.48 0.17
N LYS A 20 -10.65 4.44 1.52
CA LYS A 20 -9.40 4.53 2.30
C LYS A 20 -8.49 3.30 2.07
N GLU A 21 -9.09 2.11 2.03
CA GLU A 21 -8.35 0.88 1.71
C GLU A 21 -7.71 0.98 0.32
N LYS A 22 -8.46 1.42 -0.69
CA LYS A 22 -7.97 1.63 -2.07
C LYS A 22 -6.81 2.63 -2.13
N GLY A 23 -6.91 3.75 -1.41
CA GLY A 23 -5.82 4.73 -1.30
C GLY A 23 -4.54 4.12 -0.71
N PHE A 24 -4.66 3.33 0.35
CA PHE A 24 -3.53 2.58 0.93
C PHE A 24 -2.89 1.63 -0.08
N TYR A 25 -3.70 0.84 -0.81
CA TYR A 25 -3.20 -0.08 -1.84
C TYR A 25 -2.40 0.65 -2.94
N GLY A 26 -2.80 1.87 -3.30
CA GLY A 26 -2.03 2.74 -4.20
C GLY A 26 -0.65 3.08 -3.64
N HIS A 27 -0.58 3.58 -2.40
CA HIS A 27 0.68 3.88 -1.73
C HIS A 27 1.59 2.65 -1.59
N LEU A 28 1.02 1.50 -1.22
CA LEU A 28 1.76 0.24 -1.10
C LEU A 28 2.29 -0.25 -2.46
N THR A 29 1.51 -0.11 -3.52
CA THR A 29 1.94 -0.48 -4.88
C THR A 29 3.12 0.38 -5.33
N VAL A 30 3.01 1.71 -5.18
CA VAL A 30 4.10 2.64 -5.51
C VAL A 30 5.34 2.34 -4.69
N TYR A 31 5.19 2.08 -3.39
CA TYR A 31 6.29 1.67 -2.53
C TYR A 31 7.00 0.41 -3.06
N ILE A 32 6.25 -0.65 -3.38
CA ILE A 32 6.83 -1.90 -3.91
C ILE A 32 7.55 -1.67 -5.23
N VAL A 33 6.95 -0.94 -6.17
CA VAL A 33 7.54 -0.67 -7.50
C VAL A 33 8.83 0.13 -7.38
N ILE A 34 8.84 1.21 -6.58
CA ILE A 34 10.04 2.03 -6.38
C ILE A 34 11.14 1.22 -5.69
N ASN A 35 10.81 0.43 -4.67
CA ASN A 35 11.77 -0.43 -3.99
C ASN A 35 12.38 -1.48 -4.92
N MET A 36 11.57 -2.12 -5.78
CA MET A 36 12.08 -3.05 -6.77
C MET A 36 12.99 -2.36 -7.78
N ALA A 37 12.61 -1.18 -8.28
CA ALA A 37 13.45 -0.40 -9.19
C ALA A 37 14.79 -0.03 -8.53
N ILE A 38 14.77 0.39 -7.27
CA ILE A 38 15.95 0.68 -6.46
C ILE A 38 16.88 -0.54 -6.38
N VAL A 39 16.36 -1.72 -6.03
CA VAL A 39 17.16 -2.96 -5.92
C VAL A 39 17.76 -3.36 -7.27
N ILE A 40 16.99 -3.22 -8.35
CA ILE A 40 17.45 -3.52 -9.71
C ILE A 40 18.59 -2.56 -10.11
N ILE A 41 18.39 -1.26 -9.93
CA ILE A 41 19.40 -0.24 -10.24
C ILE A 41 20.65 -0.47 -9.40
N HIS A 42 20.50 -0.73 -8.09
CA HIS A 42 21.62 -1.02 -7.20
C HIS A 42 22.44 -2.22 -7.69
N ARG A 43 21.76 -3.32 -8.05
CA ARG A 43 22.42 -4.51 -8.61
C ARG A 43 23.11 -4.21 -9.93
N LEU A 44 22.49 -3.45 -10.84
CA LEU A 44 23.08 -3.07 -12.12
C LEU A 44 24.32 -2.19 -11.94
N VAL A 45 24.28 -1.23 -11.03
CA VAL A 45 25.42 -0.35 -10.70
C VAL A 45 26.54 -1.17 -10.07
N TYR A 46 26.23 -2.06 -9.13
CA TYR A 46 27.21 -2.91 -8.47
C TYR A 46 27.94 -3.84 -9.45
N LEU A 47 27.22 -4.42 -10.42
CA LEU A 47 27.80 -5.28 -11.45
C LEU A 47 28.69 -4.53 -12.47
N ASN A 48 28.55 -3.21 -12.56
CA ASN A 48 29.35 -2.37 -13.48
C ASN A 48 30.34 -1.47 -12.73
N ILE A 49 30.52 -1.66 -11.42
CA ILE A 49 31.26 -0.74 -10.57
C ILE A 49 32.73 -0.60 -11.00
N ASP A 50 33.33 -1.69 -11.49
CA ASP A 50 34.68 -1.74 -12.03
C ASP A 50 34.86 -0.88 -13.30
N LYS A 51 33.77 -0.61 -14.02
CA LYS A 51 33.76 0.23 -15.24
C LYS A 51 33.45 1.69 -14.96
N ILE A 52 32.76 1.97 -13.85
CA ILE A 52 32.20 3.30 -13.55
C ILE A 52 33.15 4.13 -12.67
N ASN A 53 34.14 3.48 -12.02
CA ASN A 53 35.12 4.08 -11.09
C ASN A 53 34.52 5.19 -10.20
N PRO A 54 33.39 4.93 -9.50
CA PRO A 54 32.73 5.96 -8.71
C PRO A 54 33.55 6.30 -7.47
N ASN A 55 33.51 7.57 -7.05
CA ASN A 55 34.17 8.02 -5.83
C ASN A 55 33.59 7.26 -4.60
N HIS A 56 34.46 6.78 -3.71
CA HIS A 56 34.09 5.89 -2.61
C HIS A 56 33.03 6.52 -1.67
N ASP A 57 33.16 7.81 -1.40
CA ASP A 57 32.21 8.59 -0.59
C ASP A 57 30.83 8.67 -1.23
N PHE A 58 30.75 8.78 -2.56
CA PHE A 58 29.48 8.83 -3.29
C PHE A 58 28.76 7.48 -3.23
N THR A 59 29.47 6.37 -3.41
CA THR A 59 28.90 5.02 -3.28
C THR A 59 28.40 4.71 -1.87
N GLN A 60 29.12 5.18 -0.86
CA GLN A 60 28.74 4.97 0.55
C GLN A 60 27.53 5.83 0.92
N TRP A 61 27.50 7.09 0.50
CA TRP A 61 26.34 7.96 0.64
C TRP A 61 25.11 7.39 -0.07
N LEU A 62 25.27 6.90 -1.31
CA LEU A 62 24.20 6.29 -2.08
C LEU A 62 23.64 5.07 -1.34
N ASN A 63 24.48 4.11 -0.92
CA ASN A 63 24.05 2.92 -0.19
C ASN A 63 23.26 3.25 1.09
N TRP A 64 23.74 4.19 1.89
CA TRP A 64 23.05 4.58 3.12
C TRP A 64 21.68 5.19 2.86
N ASN A 65 21.58 6.13 1.93
CA ASN A 65 20.29 6.74 1.59
C ASN A 65 19.33 5.73 0.96
N LEU A 66 19.85 4.86 0.09
CA LEU A 66 19.07 3.84 -0.60
C LEU A 66 18.46 2.80 0.35
N LEU A 67 19.08 2.58 1.52
CA LEU A 67 18.54 1.72 2.58
C LEU A 67 17.65 2.49 3.56
N LEU A 68 18.03 3.71 3.95
CA LEU A 68 17.28 4.50 4.94
C LEU A 68 15.92 4.97 4.41
N THR A 69 15.86 5.45 3.16
CA THR A 69 14.63 5.95 2.55
C THR A 69 13.50 4.90 2.55
N PRO A 70 13.71 3.67 2.04
CA PRO A 70 12.67 2.66 2.06
C PRO A 70 12.35 2.16 3.47
N VAL A 71 13.32 2.12 4.40
CA VAL A 71 13.04 1.76 5.79
C VAL A 71 12.09 2.76 6.45
N LEU A 72 12.36 4.06 6.31
CA LEU A 72 11.50 5.12 6.87
C LEU A 72 10.10 5.12 6.22
N TRP A 73 10.03 4.99 4.89
CA TRP A 73 8.76 4.88 4.17
C TRP A 73 8.01 3.61 4.55
N GLY A 74 8.71 2.49 4.74
CA GLY A 74 8.15 1.22 5.19
C GLY A 74 7.51 1.33 6.57
N ILE A 75 8.14 2.02 7.52
CA ILE A 75 7.56 2.29 8.84
C ILE A 75 6.29 3.13 8.72
N GLY A 76 6.32 4.21 7.95
CA GLY A 76 5.14 5.05 7.70
C GLY A 76 3.99 4.26 7.07
N LEU A 77 4.31 3.36 6.14
CA LEU A 77 3.34 2.52 5.46
C LEU A 77 2.78 1.42 6.39
N LEU A 78 3.60 0.86 7.27
CA LEU A 78 3.13 -0.06 8.33
C LEU A 78 2.14 0.63 9.26
N ILE A 79 2.46 1.83 9.75
CA ILE A 79 1.55 2.60 10.62
C ILE A 79 0.26 2.96 9.87
N HIS A 80 0.36 3.42 8.62
CA HIS A 80 -0.81 3.75 7.80
C HIS A 80 -1.68 2.51 7.56
N GLY A 81 -1.07 1.37 7.27
CA GLY A 81 -1.76 0.08 7.11
C GLY A 81 -2.48 -0.35 8.39
N LEU A 82 -1.81 -0.28 9.55
CA LEU A 82 -2.45 -0.56 10.83
C LEU A 82 -3.64 0.37 11.11
N CYS A 83 -3.55 1.64 10.74
CA CYS A 83 -4.66 2.60 10.88
C CYS A 83 -5.83 2.30 9.94
N VAL A 84 -5.57 1.85 8.72
CA VAL A 84 -6.61 1.54 7.72
C VAL A 84 -7.25 0.18 7.99
N PHE A 85 -6.48 -0.81 8.44
CA PHE A 85 -6.89 -2.22 8.56
C PHE A 85 -7.02 -2.72 10.01
N LYS A 86 -7.31 -1.84 10.98
CA LYS A 86 -7.39 -2.14 12.43
C LYS A 86 -8.09 -3.45 12.83
N LYS A 87 -9.04 -3.96 12.03
CA LYS A 87 -9.79 -5.21 12.29
C LYS A 87 -9.54 -6.34 11.27
N ASP A 88 -9.04 -6.04 10.07
CA ASP A 88 -8.95 -7.01 8.96
C ASP A 88 -7.48 -7.28 8.60
N PHE A 89 -6.86 -8.23 9.28
CA PHE A 89 -5.47 -8.65 9.00
C PHE A 89 -5.32 -9.43 7.67
N HIS A 90 -6.42 -9.62 6.93
CA HIS A 90 -6.48 -10.37 5.68
C HIS A 90 -6.14 -9.52 4.44
N LEU A 91 -5.15 -8.64 4.59
CA LEU A 91 -4.63 -7.72 3.59
C LEU A 91 -4.08 -8.46 2.35
N LEU A 92 -3.34 -9.53 2.57
CA LEU A 92 -2.57 -10.19 1.50
C LEU A 92 -3.44 -11.07 0.58
N LYS A 93 -4.49 -11.72 1.09
CA LYS A 93 -5.37 -12.57 0.25
C LYS A 93 -6.23 -11.74 -0.71
N ARG A 94 -6.43 -10.45 -0.40
CA ARG A 94 -7.25 -9.51 -1.16
C ARG A 94 -6.55 -8.89 -2.36
N PHE A 95 -5.22 -8.77 -2.29
CA PHE A 95 -4.38 -8.29 -3.40
C PHE A 95 -4.50 -9.12 -4.68
N LYS A 96 -4.90 -10.40 -4.56
CA LYS A 96 -5.03 -11.32 -5.70
C LYS A 96 -6.19 -10.94 -6.64
N HIS A 97 -7.23 -10.27 -6.12
CA HIS A 97 -8.25 -9.64 -6.96
C HIS A 97 -7.81 -8.22 -7.30
N SER A 98 -8.08 -7.76 -8.52
CA SER A 98 -7.81 -6.38 -8.91
C SER A 98 -8.59 -5.43 -8.01
N VAL A 99 -7.92 -4.90 -6.99
CA VAL A 99 -8.46 -3.95 -5.98
C VAL A 99 -8.95 -2.64 -6.63
N PHE A 100 -8.60 -2.43 -7.91
CA PHE A 100 -9.05 -1.30 -8.72
C PHE A 100 -10.33 -1.56 -9.51
N SER A 101 -10.88 -2.78 -9.53
CA SER A 101 -12.14 -3.08 -10.20
C SER A 101 -13.34 -2.53 -9.42
N LYS A 102 -14.31 -1.94 -10.13
CA LYS A 102 -15.60 -1.53 -9.54
C LYS A 102 -16.34 -2.71 -8.90
N GLU A 103 -16.20 -3.90 -9.47
CA GLU A 103 -16.82 -5.11 -8.94
C GLU A 103 -16.26 -5.49 -7.56
N TRP A 104 -14.96 -5.32 -7.35
CA TRP A 104 -14.34 -5.55 -6.05
C TRP A 104 -14.83 -4.54 -5.01
N GLU A 105 -14.96 -3.27 -5.40
CA GLU A 105 -15.45 -2.19 -4.55
C GLU A 105 -16.88 -2.47 -4.08
N GLU A 106 -17.78 -2.82 -5.02
CA GLU A 106 -19.18 -3.14 -4.72
C GLU A 106 -19.32 -4.38 -3.83
N ASN A 107 -18.56 -5.44 -4.11
CA ASN A 107 -18.55 -6.65 -3.29
C ASN A 107 -18.03 -6.38 -1.88
N LYS A 108 -17.02 -5.51 -1.73
CA LYS A 108 -16.49 -5.13 -0.42
C LYS A 108 -17.49 -4.32 0.39
N ILE A 109 -18.17 -3.36 -0.25
CA ILE A 109 -19.22 -2.56 0.40
C ILE A 109 -20.34 -3.49 0.90
N LYS A 110 -20.80 -4.43 0.07
CA LYS A 110 -21.80 -5.43 0.47
C LYS A 110 -21.34 -6.27 1.66
N GLU A 111 -20.11 -6.78 1.64
CA GLU A 111 -19.56 -7.58 2.75
C GLU A 111 -19.50 -6.78 4.06
N LEU A 112 -19.09 -5.51 4.01
CA LEU A 112 -19.06 -4.63 5.19
C LEU A 112 -20.47 -4.36 5.72
N ILE A 113 -21.45 -4.20 4.83
CA ILE A 113 -22.86 -4.05 5.18
C ILE A 113 -23.40 -5.32 5.84
N ASP A 114 -23.11 -6.49 5.29
CA ASP A 114 -23.63 -7.76 5.79
C ASP A 114 -23.03 -8.18 7.14
N LYS A 115 -21.74 -7.85 7.37
CA LYS A 115 -21.03 -8.18 8.60
C LYS A 115 -21.36 -7.28 9.80
N ASP A 116 -22.28 -6.33 9.68
CA ASP A 116 -22.62 -5.33 10.71
C ASP A 116 -21.36 -4.66 11.33
N ASP A 117 -20.27 -4.55 10.56
CA ASP A 117 -18.95 -4.21 11.08
C ASP A 117 -18.75 -2.67 11.17
N PHE A 118 -19.78 -1.98 11.68
CA PHE A 118 -19.96 -0.52 11.74
C PHE A 118 -19.91 0.07 13.15
#